data_AF-A0A5E4X2A6-F1
#
_entry.id   AF-A0A5E4X2A6-F1
#
_cell.length_a   1.000
_cell.length_b   1.000
_cell.length_c   1.000
_cell.angle_alpha   90.00
_cell.angle_beta   90.00
_cell.angle_gamma   90.00
#
_symmetry.space_group_name_H-M   'P 1'
#
loop_
_entity.id
_entity.type
_entity.pdbx_description
1 polymer ?
#
loop_
_entity_poly.entity_id
_entity_poly.type
_entity_poly.pdbx_seq_one_letter_code
_entity_poly.pdbx_strand_id
1 'polypeptide(L)'
;MSYRLPPLLALRAFEASTRHLSFTKAGEELHLTQGAISRQIRLLESFLGQKLFVRLTRKIEMTPAGLEYFRSVQQALDIISMATRRAVRDTHRVVTLDVLPTLATCWLMPRLAQFTEAHRDIEVRLISSIEPVNLHSEKVDVAIRVGKLPGQRYERHAPRIDLDMTENWKNVYVEPLFPDILVPVVSPRLIDAVGPINAPADLLQYRLINTASRRHAWPDWLAAHGLRVPDDANPLDFGHFFITLQAVKDAKGVALVPRALLENFEGRDELVVPALGEVPSAGAYHLLMREGAQEDEAVRLLCDWLVREASRLRNEIDQATVVAAAVPA
;
A
#
# COMPACT_ATOMS: atom_id res chain seq x y z
N MET A 1 1.02 1.01 -40.68
CA MET A 1 -0.12 1.95 -40.57
C MET A 1 0.44 3.33 -40.22
N SER A 2 0.06 4.38 -40.95
CA SER A 2 0.47 5.75 -40.61
C SER A 2 -0.51 6.30 -39.57
N TYR A 3 -0.07 6.47 -38.33
CA TYR A 3 -0.90 7.07 -37.29
C TYR A 3 -0.99 8.57 -37.53
N ARG A 4 -2.21 9.10 -37.62
CA ARG A 4 -2.44 10.56 -37.68
C ARG A 4 -2.36 11.14 -36.26
N LEU A 5 -1.13 11.32 -35.77
CA LEU A 5 -0.87 11.83 -34.42
C LEU A 5 -0.69 13.34 -34.40
N PRO A 6 -1.18 14.04 -33.37
CA PRO A 6 -0.82 15.43 -33.13
C PRO A 6 0.66 15.53 -32.73
N PRO A 7 1.28 16.72 -32.86
CA PRO A 7 2.68 16.89 -32.46
C PRO A 7 2.89 16.61 -30.97
N LEU A 8 3.90 15.80 -30.65
CA LEU A 8 4.20 15.37 -29.28
C LEU A 8 4.45 16.55 -28.33
N LEU A 9 5.11 17.61 -28.82
CA LEU A 9 5.32 18.84 -28.04
C LEU A 9 4.00 19.53 -27.67
N ALA A 10 3.00 19.45 -28.54
CA ALA A 10 1.68 20.01 -28.30
C ALA A 10 0.91 19.19 -27.25
N LEU A 11 1.05 17.87 -27.28
CA LEU A 11 0.53 16.97 -26.24
C LEU A 11 1.19 17.23 -24.87
N ARG A 12 2.52 17.37 -24.82
CA ARG A 12 3.25 17.70 -23.58
C ARG A 12 2.84 19.06 -23.01
N ALA A 13 2.73 20.09 -23.86
CA ALA A 13 2.27 21.40 -23.44
C ALA A 13 0.84 21.37 -22.89
N PHE A 14 -0.04 20.57 -23.50
CA PHE A 14 -1.41 20.36 -23.06
C PHE A 14 -1.49 19.68 -21.68
N GLU A 15 -0.77 18.57 -21.50
CA GLU A 15 -0.73 17.83 -20.23
C GLU A 15 -0.27 18.75 -19.08
N ALA A 16 0.86 19.44 -19.24
CA ALA A 16 1.41 20.32 -18.21
C ALA A 16 0.48 21.52 -17.92
N SER A 17 -0.12 22.10 -18.96
CA SER A 17 -1.07 23.22 -18.81
C SER A 17 -2.31 22.82 -18.03
N THR A 18 -2.79 21.60 -18.23
CA THR A 18 -3.93 21.04 -17.51
C THR A 18 -3.61 20.83 -16.04
N ARG A 19 -2.46 20.21 -15.72
CA ARG A 19 -2.08 19.93 -14.33
C ARG A 19 -1.90 21.20 -13.49
N HIS A 20 -1.36 22.26 -14.10
CA HIS A 20 -1.16 23.54 -13.41
C HIS A 20 -2.33 24.51 -13.48
N LEU A 21 -3.31 24.26 -14.38
CA LEU A 21 -4.33 25.23 -14.79
C LEU A 21 -3.73 26.61 -15.09
N SER A 22 -2.53 26.63 -15.70
CA SER A 22 -1.78 27.84 -16.01
C SER A 22 -0.77 27.59 -17.12
N PHE A 23 -0.84 28.40 -18.19
CA PHE A 23 0.15 28.38 -19.27
C PHE A 23 1.51 28.94 -18.84
N THR A 24 1.55 29.81 -17.84
CA THR A 24 2.81 30.36 -17.32
C THR A 24 3.58 29.28 -16.56
N LYS A 25 2.93 28.61 -15.60
CA LYS A 25 3.55 27.53 -14.82
C LYS A 25 3.94 26.34 -15.67
N ALA A 26 3.12 25.99 -16.66
CA ALA A 26 3.48 24.96 -17.65
C ALA A 26 4.70 25.35 -18.50
N GLY A 27 4.83 26.65 -18.82
CA GLY A 27 6.01 27.16 -19.50
C GLY A 27 7.27 27.04 -18.64
N GLU A 28 7.18 27.44 -17.37
CA GLU A 28 8.29 27.31 -16.40
C GLU A 28 8.78 25.87 -16.27
N GLU A 29 7.86 24.91 -16.12
CA GLU A 29 8.20 23.49 -16.03
C GLU A 29 8.85 22.94 -17.30
N LEU A 30 8.31 23.28 -18.47
CA LEU A 30 8.80 22.76 -19.74
C LEU A 30 9.98 23.57 -20.30
N HIS A 31 10.47 24.57 -19.55
CA HIS A 31 11.51 25.51 -19.97
C HIS A 31 11.16 26.24 -21.29
N LEU A 32 9.90 26.68 -21.40
CA LEU A 32 9.35 27.39 -22.55
C LEU A 32 8.68 28.70 -22.13
N THR A 33 8.60 29.66 -23.06
CA THR A 33 7.84 30.89 -22.81
C THR A 33 6.34 30.61 -22.80
N GLN A 34 5.57 31.39 -22.04
CA GLN A 34 4.11 31.30 -22.04
C GLN A 34 3.50 31.48 -23.46
N GLY A 35 4.14 32.30 -24.31
CA GLY A 35 3.79 32.43 -25.73
C GLY A 35 3.99 31.14 -26.52
N ALA A 36 5.07 30.41 -26.27
CA ALA A 36 5.35 29.11 -26.90
C ALA A 36 4.32 28.05 -26.48
N ILE A 37 4.00 27.95 -25.18
CA ILE A 37 2.93 27.06 -24.68
C ILE A 37 1.60 27.41 -25.34
N SER A 38 1.23 28.69 -25.34
CA SER A 38 -0.02 29.18 -25.97
C SER A 38 -0.11 28.82 -27.46
N ARG A 39 1.02 28.84 -28.18
CA ARG A 39 1.10 28.42 -29.59
C ARG A 39 0.94 26.90 -29.74
N GLN A 40 1.57 26.11 -28.88
CA GLN A 40 1.42 24.65 -28.89
C GLN A 40 -0.02 24.21 -28.61
N ILE A 41 -0.69 24.83 -27.63
CA ILE A 41 -2.11 24.57 -27.34
C ILE A 41 -2.98 24.92 -28.55
N ARG A 42 -2.79 26.10 -29.16
CA ARG A 42 -3.55 26.48 -30.37
C ARG A 42 -3.35 25.47 -31.50
N LEU A 43 -2.11 24.99 -31.68
CA LEU A 43 -1.80 24.00 -32.69
C LEU A 43 -2.54 22.68 -32.44
N LEU A 44 -2.59 22.22 -31.19
CA LEU A 44 -3.34 21.02 -30.81
C LEU A 44 -4.85 21.21 -31.03
N GLU A 45 -5.40 22.34 -30.60
CA GLU A 45 -6.82 22.67 -30.82
C GLU A 45 -7.17 22.71 -32.31
N SER A 46 -6.31 23.29 -33.14
CA SER A 46 -6.47 23.32 -34.60
C SER A 46 -6.38 21.92 -35.21
N PHE A 47 -5.49 21.06 -34.72
CA PHE A 47 -5.37 19.68 -35.18
C PHE A 47 -6.63 18.86 -34.86
N LEU A 48 -7.22 19.07 -33.68
CA LEU A 48 -8.42 18.37 -33.22
C LEU A 48 -9.73 18.98 -33.73
N GLY A 49 -9.70 20.24 -34.18
CA GLY A 49 -10.90 21.00 -34.53
C GLY A 49 -11.77 21.39 -33.32
N GLN A 50 -11.23 21.32 -32.10
CA GLN A 50 -11.96 21.61 -30.86
C GLN A 50 -11.13 22.45 -29.89
N LYS A 51 -11.82 23.25 -29.07
CA LYS A 51 -11.21 23.97 -27.96
C LYS A 51 -11.02 23.05 -26.76
N LEU A 52 -9.83 23.04 -26.20
CA LEU A 52 -9.49 22.26 -25.01
C LEU A 52 -9.53 23.10 -23.73
N PHE A 53 -9.33 24.42 -23.86
CA PHE A 53 -9.44 25.36 -22.75
C PHE A 53 -10.39 26.52 -23.04
N VAL A 54 -11.02 27.00 -21.97
CA VAL A 54 -11.71 28.29 -21.91
C VAL A 54 -10.79 29.27 -21.20
N ARG A 55 -10.57 30.43 -21.81
CA ARG A 55 -9.79 31.52 -21.21
C ARG A 55 -10.72 32.46 -20.45
N LEU A 56 -10.51 32.59 -19.15
CA LEU A 56 -11.14 33.58 -18.30
C LEU A 56 -10.13 34.67 -17.94
N THR A 57 -10.60 35.77 -17.37
CA THR A 57 -9.81 37.00 -17.17
C THR A 57 -8.48 36.78 -16.43
N ARG A 58 -8.39 35.76 -15.55
CA ARG A 58 -7.17 35.44 -14.78
C ARG A 58 -6.89 33.94 -14.61
N LYS A 59 -7.67 33.08 -15.26
CA LYS A 59 -7.54 31.63 -15.13
C LYS A 59 -7.87 30.93 -16.44
N ILE A 60 -7.36 29.73 -16.60
CA ILE A 60 -7.78 28.81 -17.67
C ILE A 60 -8.57 27.69 -17.04
N GLU A 61 -9.62 27.25 -17.72
CA GLU A 61 -10.41 26.08 -17.35
C GLU A 61 -10.46 25.12 -18.53
N MET A 62 -10.54 23.82 -18.27
CA MET A 62 -10.70 22.83 -19.33
C MET A 62 -12.14 22.83 -19.84
N THR A 63 -12.30 22.59 -21.15
CA THR A 63 -13.61 22.22 -21.71
C THR A 63 -13.92 20.75 -21.38
N PRO A 64 -15.18 20.29 -21.50
CA PRO A 64 -15.51 18.87 -21.37
C PRO A 64 -14.70 17.98 -22.32
N ALA A 65 -14.50 18.43 -23.57
CA ALA A 65 -13.65 17.76 -24.55
C ALA A 65 -12.17 17.74 -24.12
N GLY A 66 -11.68 18.84 -23.54
CA GLY A 66 -10.35 18.92 -22.93
C GLY A 66 -10.15 17.89 -21.82
N LEU A 67 -11.13 17.75 -20.92
CA LEU A 67 -11.05 16.80 -19.81
C LEU A 67 -11.05 15.34 -20.29
N GLU A 68 -11.87 15.01 -21.28
CA GLU A 68 -11.90 13.68 -21.89
C GLU A 68 -10.57 13.39 -22.59
N TYR A 69 -10.11 14.31 -23.44
CA TYR A 69 -8.86 14.13 -24.19
C TYR A 69 -7.63 14.06 -23.28
N PHE A 70 -7.60 14.86 -22.21
CA PHE A 70 -6.52 14.85 -21.22
C PHE A 70 -6.34 13.47 -20.59
N ARG A 71 -7.42 12.75 -20.27
CA ARG A 71 -7.32 11.41 -19.67
C ARG A 71 -6.54 10.45 -20.57
N SER A 72 -6.86 10.42 -21.87
CA SER A 72 -6.19 9.57 -22.85
C SER A 72 -4.77 10.03 -23.16
N VAL A 73 -4.53 11.34 -23.28
CA VAL A 73 -3.20 11.90 -23.53
C VAL A 73 -2.25 11.62 -22.36
N GLN A 74 -2.72 11.77 -21.12
CA GLN A 74 -1.91 11.50 -19.95
C GLN A 74 -1.50 10.02 -19.90
N GLN A 75 -2.44 9.09 -20.12
CA GLN A 75 -2.12 7.66 -20.20
C GLN A 75 -1.10 7.34 -21.31
N ALA A 76 -1.26 7.92 -22.49
CA ALA A 76 -0.32 7.69 -23.59
C ALA A 76 1.09 8.23 -23.29
N LEU A 77 1.18 9.41 -22.68
CA LEU A 77 2.47 9.99 -22.27
C LEU A 77 3.11 9.18 -21.14
N ASP A 78 2.33 8.65 -20.20
CA ASP A 78 2.80 7.74 -19.16
C ASP A 78 3.42 6.47 -19.78
N ILE A 79 2.74 5.86 -20.76
CA ILE A 79 3.25 4.68 -21.49
C ILE A 79 4.56 5.00 -22.21
N ILE A 80 4.64 6.12 -22.93
CA ILE A 80 5.87 6.54 -23.63
C ILE A 80 7.00 6.80 -22.62
N SER A 81 6.71 7.46 -21.50
CA SER A 81 7.67 7.70 -20.43
C SER A 81 8.24 6.39 -19.89
N MET A 82 7.37 5.41 -19.61
CA MET A 82 7.75 4.07 -19.16
C MET A 82 8.58 3.30 -20.18
N ALA A 83 8.17 3.31 -21.45
CA ALA A 83 8.92 2.67 -22.53
C ALA A 83 10.32 3.30 -22.70
N THR A 84 10.40 4.63 -22.61
CA THR A 84 11.67 5.35 -22.69
C THR A 84 12.59 4.98 -21.53
N ARG A 85 12.07 4.88 -20.30
CA ARG A 85 12.87 4.42 -19.15
C ARG A 85 13.42 3.01 -19.34
N ARG A 86 12.60 2.08 -19.85
CA ARG A 86 13.03 0.71 -20.17
C ARG A 86 14.15 0.70 -21.21
N ALA A 87 14.06 1.56 -22.23
CA ALA A 87 15.07 1.65 -23.27
C ALA A 87 16.39 2.29 -22.81
N VAL A 88 16.36 3.15 -21.78
CA VAL A 88 17.54 3.85 -21.25
C VAL A 88 18.23 3.10 -20.12
N ARG A 89 17.54 2.19 -19.41
CA ARG A 89 18.14 1.43 -18.30
C ARG A 89 19.20 0.45 -18.82
N ASP A 90 20.41 0.67 -18.35
CA ASP A 90 21.57 -0.20 -18.50
C ASP A 90 21.30 -1.59 -17.89
N THR A 91 22.18 -2.56 -18.16
CA THR A 91 22.11 -4.00 -17.80
C THR A 91 21.74 -4.37 -16.35
N HIS A 92 21.64 -3.42 -15.42
CA HIS A 92 21.16 -3.62 -14.05
C HIS A 92 19.76 -3.04 -13.87
N ARG A 93 18.77 -3.91 -13.63
CA ARG A 93 17.36 -3.52 -13.48
C ARG A 93 17.05 -3.21 -12.02
N VAL A 94 16.97 -1.93 -11.65
CA VAL A 94 16.60 -1.51 -10.29
C VAL A 94 15.08 -1.43 -10.13
N VAL A 95 14.49 -2.22 -9.24
CA VAL A 95 13.07 -2.15 -8.89
C VAL A 95 12.92 -1.56 -7.50
N THR A 96 12.22 -0.42 -7.40
CA THR A 96 11.97 0.23 -6.11
C THR A 96 10.64 -0.23 -5.52
N LEU A 97 10.73 -0.91 -4.38
CA LEU A 97 9.60 -1.51 -3.66
C LEU A 97 9.37 -0.77 -2.34
N ASP A 98 8.19 -0.16 -2.18
CA ASP A 98 7.76 0.52 -0.95
C ASP A 98 6.87 -0.39 -0.08
N VAL A 99 7.29 -0.68 1.14
CA VAL A 99 6.64 -1.68 2.01
C VAL A 99 6.40 -1.11 3.40
N LEU A 100 5.29 -1.50 4.04
CA LEU A 100 5.06 -1.16 5.44
C LEU A 100 6.24 -1.67 6.32
N PRO A 101 6.80 -0.86 7.25
CA PRO A 101 8.05 -1.18 7.95
C PRO A 101 8.09 -2.56 8.64
N THR A 102 7.02 -2.92 9.36
CA THR A 102 6.98 -4.22 10.04
C THR A 102 6.77 -5.37 9.06
N LEU A 103 6.05 -5.16 7.97
CA LEU A 103 5.90 -6.19 6.94
C LEU A 103 7.22 -6.42 6.19
N ALA A 104 7.98 -5.35 5.94
CA ALA A 104 9.32 -5.46 5.37
C ALA A 104 10.20 -6.36 6.25
N THR A 105 10.21 -6.11 7.56
CA THR A 105 11.07 -6.82 8.52
C THR A 105 10.61 -8.26 8.77
N CYS A 106 9.34 -8.46 9.16
CA CYS A 106 8.87 -9.78 9.57
C CYS A 106 8.57 -10.69 8.39
N TRP A 107 8.02 -10.16 7.29
CA TRP A 107 7.55 -11.00 6.19
C TRP A 107 8.54 -10.99 5.03
N LEU A 108 8.88 -9.82 4.49
CA LEU A 108 9.63 -9.75 3.23
C LEU A 108 11.11 -10.17 3.36
N MET A 109 11.84 -9.60 4.32
CA MET A 109 13.28 -9.78 4.45
C MET A 109 13.72 -11.24 4.61
N PRO A 110 13.05 -12.08 5.42
CA PRO A 110 13.42 -13.50 5.58
C PRO A 110 13.47 -14.31 4.28
N ARG A 111 12.78 -13.86 3.23
CA ARG A 111 12.69 -14.57 1.95
C ARG A 111 13.22 -13.80 0.75
N LEU A 112 13.47 -12.50 0.88
CA LEU A 112 13.98 -11.68 -0.22
C LEU A 112 15.33 -12.19 -0.76
N ALA A 113 16.16 -12.80 0.09
CA ALA A 113 17.42 -13.41 -0.32
C ALA A 113 17.24 -14.47 -1.43
N GLN A 114 16.17 -15.28 -1.35
CA GLN A 114 15.89 -16.30 -2.36
C GLN A 114 15.59 -15.67 -3.73
N PHE A 115 14.91 -14.52 -3.74
CA PHE A 115 14.63 -13.79 -4.97
C PHE A 115 15.91 -13.19 -5.56
N THR A 116 16.72 -12.51 -4.75
CA THR A 116 17.94 -11.85 -5.23
C THR A 116 19.01 -12.85 -5.68
N GLU A 117 19.03 -14.06 -5.12
CA GLU A 117 19.88 -15.15 -5.60
C GLU A 117 19.42 -15.72 -6.95
N ALA A 118 18.10 -15.86 -7.15
CA ALA A 118 17.50 -16.36 -8.39
C ALA A 118 17.55 -15.34 -9.54
N HIS A 119 17.55 -14.05 -9.23
CA HIS A 119 17.51 -12.94 -10.19
C HIS A 119 18.63 -11.93 -9.93
N ARG A 120 19.88 -12.33 -10.17
CA ARG A 120 21.08 -11.52 -9.86
C ARG A 120 21.21 -10.23 -10.69
N ASP A 121 20.47 -10.12 -11.78
CA ASP A 121 20.40 -8.94 -12.65
C ASP A 121 19.38 -7.89 -12.18
N ILE A 122 18.59 -8.21 -11.15
CA ILE A 122 17.57 -7.33 -10.56
C ILE A 122 18.05 -6.82 -9.20
N GLU A 123 18.28 -5.51 -9.11
CA GLU A 123 18.51 -4.84 -7.83
C GLU A 123 17.15 -4.45 -7.22
N VAL A 124 16.81 -4.99 -6.04
CA VAL A 124 15.61 -4.58 -5.31
C VAL A 124 15.97 -3.46 -4.33
N ARG A 125 15.49 -2.25 -4.59
CA ARG A 125 15.60 -1.11 -3.67
C ARG A 125 14.39 -1.06 -2.77
N LEU A 126 14.60 -1.30 -1.47
CA LEU A 126 13.53 -1.19 -0.48
C LEU A 126 13.42 0.21 0.09
N ILE A 127 12.20 0.73 0.13
CA ILE A 127 11.81 1.90 0.91
C ILE A 127 10.73 1.44 1.89
N SER A 128 10.66 2.05 3.07
CA SER A 128 9.61 1.74 4.03
C SER A 128 8.94 2.99 4.56
N SER A 129 7.61 3.01 4.47
CA SER A 129 6.77 4.11 4.93
C SER A 129 5.38 3.60 5.30
N ILE A 130 4.71 4.33 6.19
CA ILE A 130 3.28 4.16 6.46
C ILE A 130 2.42 5.19 5.70
N GLU A 131 3.07 6.19 5.09
CA GLU A 131 2.40 7.21 4.30
C GLU A 131 1.85 6.62 2.99
N PRO A 132 0.74 7.18 2.46
CA PRO A 132 0.18 6.77 1.19
C PRO A 132 1.25 6.85 0.09
N VAL A 133 1.37 5.80 -0.72
CA VAL A 133 2.37 5.78 -1.78
C VAL A 133 1.97 6.69 -2.94
N ASN A 134 2.94 7.32 -3.58
CA ASN A 134 2.75 8.01 -4.86
C ASN A 134 3.31 7.18 -6.03
N LEU A 135 2.47 6.32 -6.61
CA LEU A 135 2.82 5.47 -7.77
C LEU A 135 2.91 6.23 -9.10
N HIS A 136 2.50 7.51 -9.12
CA HIS A 136 2.69 8.40 -10.25
C HIS A 136 4.03 9.13 -10.21
N SER A 137 4.74 9.06 -9.07
CA SER A 137 6.10 9.55 -8.97
C SER A 137 7.07 8.59 -9.69
N GLU A 138 8.26 9.10 -10.04
CA GLU A 138 9.31 8.26 -10.61
C GLU A 138 10.08 7.44 -9.55
N LYS A 139 9.67 7.51 -8.27
CA LYS A 139 10.45 7.01 -7.13
C LYS A 139 10.08 5.60 -6.68
N VAL A 140 8.88 5.11 -7.01
CA VAL A 140 8.38 3.82 -6.55
C VAL A 140 7.78 3.08 -7.73
N ASP A 141 8.20 1.82 -7.93
CA ASP A 141 7.71 0.96 -9.00
C ASP A 141 6.57 0.06 -8.50
N VAL A 142 6.70 -0.46 -7.28
CA VAL A 142 5.75 -1.37 -6.64
C VAL A 142 5.59 -0.98 -5.16
N ALA A 143 4.40 -1.15 -4.60
CA ALA A 143 4.17 -0.98 -3.17
C ALA A 143 3.39 -2.15 -2.57
N ILE A 144 3.64 -2.45 -1.30
CA ILE A 144 2.80 -3.34 -0.49
C ILE A 144 2.17 -2.53 0.63
N ARG A 145 0.83 -2.50 0.64
CA ARG A 145 0.04 -1.70 1.58
C ARG A 145 -1.10 -2.52 2.16
N VAL A 146 -1.72 -2.00 3.21
CA VAL A 146 -2.89 -2.59 3.84
C VAL A 146 -3.99 -1.54 3.93
N GLY A 147 -5.21 -1.92 3.60
CA GLY A 147 -6.34 -0.98 3.64
C GLY A 147 -7.55 -1.44 2.85
N LYS A 148 -8.45 -0.50 2.60
CA LYS A 148 -9.70 -0.70 1.85
C LYS A 148 -9.49 -0.43 0.36
N LEU A 149 -10.11 -1.25 -0.49
CA LEU A 149 -10.21 -0.98 -1.92
C LEU A 149 -11.41 -0.07 -2.22
N PRO A 150 -11.26 0.90 -3.14
CA PRO A 150 -12.37 1.74 -3.58
C PRO A 150 -13.55 0.91 -4.09
N GLY A 151 -14.76 1.23 -3.64
CA GLY A 151 -16.00 0.58 -4.08
C GLY A 151 -16.28 -0.80 -3.45
N GLN A 152 -15.33 -1.38 -2.71
CA GLN A 152 -15.55 -2.63 -1.98
C GLN A 152 -16.29 -2.37 -0.66
N ARG A 153 -17.24 -3.25 -0.33
CA ARG A 153 -17.95 -3.22 0.96
C ARG A 153 -17.22 -4.10 1.96
N TYR A 154 -17.14 -3.61 3.19
CA TYR A 154 -16.56 -4.31 4.33
C TYR A 154 -17.59 -4.39 5.45
N GLU A 155 -17.45 -5.37 6.33
CA GLU A 155 -18.33 -5.52 7.49
C GLU A 155 -18.29 -4.27 8.38
N ARG A 156 -19.47 -3.84 8.84
CA ARG A 156 -19.62 -2.57 9.58
C ARG A 156 -18.85 -2.55 10.90
N HIS A 157 -18.72 -3.71 11.55
CA HIS A 157 -18.10 -3.87 12.86
C HIS A 157 -16.70 -4.50 12.79
N ALA A 158 -16.17 -4.73 11.59
CA ALA A 158 -14.80 -5.21 11.45
C ALA A 158 -13.80 -4.12 11.88
N PRO A 159 -12.70 -4.49 12.55
CA PRO A 159 -11.64 -3.56 12.94
C PRO A 159 -11.17 -2.67 11.81
N ARG A 160 -11.10 -1.37 12.10
CA ARG A 160 -10.78 -0.35 11.11
C ARG A 160 -9.29 -0.36 10.77
N ILE A 161 -9.00 -0.05 9.51
CA ILE A 161 -7.65 0.24 9.03
C ILE A 161 -7.65 1.72 8.62
N ASP A 162 -7.00 2.55 9.43
CA ASP A 162 -6.91 4.00 9.23
C ASP A 162 -5.62 4.36 8.47
N LEU A 163 -5.33 3.63 7.39
CA LEU A 163 -4.20 3.89 6.51
C LEU A 163 -4.73 4.09 5.08
N ASP A 164 -4.31 5.19 4.47
CA ASP A 164 -4.49 5.39 3.03
C ASP A 164 -3.37 4.66 2.29
N MET A 165 -3.75 3.78 1.35
CA MET A 165 -2.75 2.98 0.64
C MET A 165 -1.98 3.80 -0.40
N THR A 166 -2.65 4.69 -1.13
CA THR A 166 -2.07 5.50 -2.22
C THR A 166 -2.66 6.90 -2.21
N GLU A 167 -1.86 7.89 -2.60
CA GLU A 167 -2.31 9.29 -2.75
C GLU A 167 -3.35 9.43 -3.88
N ASN A 168 -3.28 8.54 -4.87
CA ASN A 168 -4.12 8.56 -6.06
C ASN A 168 -4.35 7.13 -6.58
N TRP A 169 -5.62 6.79 -6.84
CA TRP A 169 -6.05 5.48 -7.33
C TRP A 169 -6.12 5.40 -8.87
N LYS A 170 -5.91 6.50 -9.59
CA LYS A 170 -5.99 6.53 -11.05
C LYS A 170 -4.92 5.62 -11.67
N ASN A 171 -5.29 4.77 -12.63
CA ASN A 171 -4.35 3.88 -13.33
C ASN A 171 -3.46 3.06 -12.35
N VAL A 172 -4.02 2.62 -11.23
CA VAL A 172 -3.35 1.75 -10.27
C VAL A 172 -3.86 0.33 -10.47
N TYR A 173 -2.95 -0.59 -10.73
CA TYR A 173 -3.22 -2.02 -10.69
C TYR A 173 -3.05 -2.53 -9.24
N VAL A 174 -3.93 -3.43 -8.84
CA VAL A 174 -3.99 -3.99 -7.49
C VAL A 174 -4.03 -5.51 -7.56
N GLU A 175 -3.13 -6.16 -6.83
CA GLU A 175 -3.11 -7.60 -6.64
C GLU A 175 -3.30 -7.93 -5.15
N PRO A 176 -4.29 -8.76 -4.76
CA PRO A 176 -4.48 -9.16 -3.36
C PRO A 176 -3.38 -10.11 -2.88
N LEU A 177 -2.82 -9.86 -1.69
CA LEU A 177 -1.78 -10.70 -1.09
C LEU A 177 -2.33 -11.61 0.02
N PHE A 178 -2.85 -11.07 1.10
CA PHE A 178 -3.43 -11.89 2.19
C PHE A 178 -4.36 -11.04 3.06
N PRO A 179 -5.31 -11.69 3.77
CA PRO A 179 -6.22 -10.96 4.66
C PRO A 179 -5.46 -10.31 5.82
N ASP A 180 -6.02 -9.23 6.35
CA ASP A 180 -5.57 -8.63 7.60
C ASP A 180 -6.44 -9.17 8.74
N ILE A 181 -5.87 -10.03 9.58
CA ILE A 181 -6.57 -10.67 10.70
C ILE A 181 -5.86 -10.27 11.99
N LEU A 182 -6.57 -9.61 12.91
CA LEU A 182 -6.02 -9.21 14.19
C LEU A 182 -6.13 -10.35 15.21
N VAL A 183 -5.01 -10.67 15.85
CA VAL A 183 -4.93 -11.67 16.91
C VAL A 183 -4.27 -11.09 18.16
N PRO A 184 -4.76 -11.47 19.37
CA PRO A 184 -4.08 -11.12 20.61
C PRO A 184 -2.80 -11.93 20.75
N VAL A 185 -1.74 -11.30 21.24
CA VAL A 185 -0.43 -11.92 21.46
C VAL A 185 0.09 -11.53 22.84
N VAL A 186 0.54 -12.53 23.58
CA VAL A 186 1.01 -12.40 24.96
C VAL A 186 2.22 -13.30 25.20
N SER A 187 3.11 -12.92 26.12
CA SER A 187 4.19 -13.81 26.58
C SER A 187 3.65 -14.83 27.60
N PRO A 188 4.03 -16.12 27.52
CA PRO A 188 3.73 -17.12 28.55
C PRO A 188 4.08 -16.64 29.97
N ARG A 189 5.20 -15.93 30.13
CA ARG A 189 5.65 -15.39 31.42
C ARG A 189 4.62 -14.44 32.05
N LEU A 190 3.90 -13.69 31.21
CA LEU A 190 2.86 -12.78 31.68
C LEU A 190 1.57 -13.53 32.03
N ILE A 191 1.26 -14.61 31.32
CA ILE A 191 0.16 -15.52 31.68
C ILE A 191 0.44 -16.12 33.07
N ASP A 192 1.63 -16.67 33.29
CA ASP A 192 2.02 -17.27 34.58
C ASP A 192 1.93 -16.27 35.75
N ALA A 193 2.27 -15.01 35.51
CA ALA A 193 2.28 -13.98 36.53
C ALA A 193 0.90 -13.39 36.86
N VAL A 194 -0.03 -13.36 35.90
CA VAL A 194 -1.30 -12.66 36.04
C VAL A 194 -2.49 -13.63 36.13
N GLY A 195 -2.51 -14.67 35.31
CA GLY A 195 -3.60 -15.63 35.23
C GLY A 195 -3.82 -16.19 33.81
N PRO A 196 -4.70 -17.18 33.64
CA PRO A 196 -5.04 -17.75 32.34
C PRO A 196 -5.93 -16.82 31.49
N ILE A 197 -5.98 -17.07 30.19
CA ILE A 197 -6.84 -16.37 29.22
C ILE A 197 -7.76 -17.40 28.55
N ASN A 198 -9.02 -17.46 28.99
CA ASN A 198 -10.01 -18.40 28.48
C ASN A 198 -11.11 -17.71 27.64
N ALA A 199 -11.30 -16.41 27.84
CA ALA A 199 -12.28 -15.61 27.11
C ALA A 199 -11.73 -14.21 26.76
N PRO A 200 -12.31 -13.51 25.76
CA PRO A 200 -11.91 -12.16 25.39
C PRO A 200 -11.90 -11.15 26.56
N ALA A 201 -12.77 -11.33 27.55
CA ALA A 201 -12.84 -10.46 28.73
C ALA A 201 -11.59 -10.58 29.63
N ASP A 202 -10.93 -11.73 29.65
CA ASP A 202 -9.74 -11.97 30.45
C ASP A 202 -8.56 -11.11 29.96
N LEU A 203 -8.57 -10.67 28.69
CA LEU A 203 -7.53 -9.76 28.17
C LEU A 203 -7.49 -8.42 28.91
N LEU A 204 -8.60 -8.01 29.52
CA LEU A 204 -8.73 -6.73 30.23
C LEU A 204 -8.01 -6.72 31.59
N GLN A 205 -7.56 -7.88 32.10
CA GLN A 205 -6.72 -7.95 33.30
C GLN A 205 -5.25 -7.59 33.02
N TYR A 206 -4.84 -7.59 31.75
CA TYR A 206 -3.50 -7.23 31.33
C TYR A 206 -3.43 -5.77 30.90
N ARG A 207 -2.21 -5.23 30.94
CA ARG A 207 -1.94 -3.96 30.28
C ARG A 207 -2.06 -4.13 28.77
N LEU A 208 -2.93 -3.35 28.14
CA LEU A 208 -3.09 -3.35 26.69
C LEU A 208 -1.98 -2.55 26.01
N ILE A 209 -1.45 -3.07 24.91
CA ILE A 209 -0.46 -2.39 24.07
C ILE A 209 -1.11 -2.01 22.74
N ASN A 210 -1.05 -0.71 22.44
CA ASN A 210 -1.50 -0.09 21.20
C ASN A 210 -0.33 0.07 20.22
N THR A 211 -0.66 0.02 18.94
CA THR A 211 0.25 0.42 17.86
C THR A 211 -0.32 1.63 17.13
N ALA A 212 0.47 2.68 16.92
CA ALA A 212 0.01 3.96 16.37
C ALA A 212 -0.73 3.83 15.03
N SER A 213 -0.26 2.96 14.14
CA SER A 213 -0.91 2.66 12.85
C SER A 213 -2.26 1.96 12.98
N ARG A 214 -2.65 1.50 14.17
CA ARG A 214 -3.91 0.82 14.49
C ARG A 214 -4.44 1.22 15.87
N ARG A 215 -4.51 2.53 16.16
CA ARG A 215 -4.98 3.05 17.47
C ARG A 215 -6.35 2.55 17.93
N HIS A 216 -7.22 2.15 17.00
CA HIS A 216 -8.56 1.64 17.29
C HIS A 216 -8.66 0.11 17.35
N ALA A 217 -7.54 -0.62 17.23
CA ALA A 217 -7.55 -2.08 17.21
C ALA A 217 -8.25 -2.68 18.43
N TRP A 218 -7.90 -2.24 19.64
CA TRP A 218 -8.52 -2.76 20.87
C TRP A 218 -10.01 -2.43 20.99
N PRO A 219 -10.46 -1.17 20.85
CA PRO A 219 -11.88 -0.85 20.84
C PRO A 219 -12.68 -1.68 19.83
N ASP A 220 -12.19 -1.82 18.60
CA ASP A 220 -12.94 -2.51 17.55
C ASP A 220 -12.94 -4.04 17.76
N TRP A 221 -11.80 -4.62 18.15
CA TRP A 221 -11.68 -6.06 18.39
C TRP A 221 -12.50 -6.50 19.61
N LEU A 222 -12.52 -5.70 20.69
CA LEU A 222 -13.37 -5.97 21.86
C LEU A 222 -14.85 -5.79 21.52
N ALA A 223 -15.21 -4.78 20.73
CA ALA A 223 -16.59 -4.57 20.30
C ALA A 223 -17.11 -5.74 19.45
N ALA A 224 -16.26 -6.35 18.62
CA ALA A 224 -16.61 -7.59 17.88
C ALA A 224 -16.95 -8.75 18.82
N HIS A 225 -16.46 -8.73 20.06
CA HIS A 225 -16.77 -9.69 21.12
C HIS A 225 -17.82 -9.18 22.13
N GLY A 226 -18.51 -8.07 21.83
CA GLY A 226 -19.52 -7.48 22.73
C GLY A 226 -18.94 -6.81 23.97
N LEU A 227 -17.64 -6.50 23.97
CA LEU A 227 -16.92 -5.87 25.07
C LEU A 227 -16.52 -4.43 24.74
N ARG A 228 -16.06 -3.70 25.76
CA ARG A 228 -15.52 -2.35 25.62
C ARG A 228 -14.20 -2.22 26.38
N VAL A 229 -13.33 -1.34 25.91
CA VAL A 229 -12.14 -0.92 26.68
C VAL A 229 -12.62 -0.18 27.93
N PRO A 230 -12.11 -0.51 29.13
CA PRO A 230 -12.40 0.23 30.36
C PRO A 230 -12.00 1.71 30.25
N ASP A 231 -12.79 2.61 30.86
CA ASP A 231 -12.57 4.06 30.80
C ASP A 231 -11.27 4.48 31.55
N ASP A 232 -10.83 3.66 32.50
CA ASP A 232 -9.61 3.82 33.31
C ASP A 232 -8.41 3.00 32.79
N ALA A 233 -8.51 2.45 31.57
CA ALA A 233 -7.40 1.70 30.97
C ALA A 233 -6.14 2.58 30.81
N ASN A 234 -4.98 2.01 31.13
CA ASN A 234 -3.68 2.68 31.02
C ASN A 234 -2.78 1.95 30.00
N PRO A 235 -3.03 2.11 28.69
CA PRO A 235 -2.31 1.38 27.66
C PRO A 235 -0.83 1.79 27.55
N LEU A 236 -0.07 0.99 26.82
CA LEU A 236 1.22 1.39 26.24
C LEU A 236 1.01 1.72 24.77
N ASP A 237 1.65 2.77 24.26
CA ASP A 237 1.56 3.16 22.86
C ASP A 237 2.93 3.10 22.19
N PHE A 238 3.03 2.35 21.07
CA PHE A 238 4.25 2.25 20.27
C PHE A 238 3.99 2.61 18.81
N GLY A 239 5.03 3.11 18.12
CA GLY A 239 4.91 3.57 16.73
C GLY A 239 4.75 2.44 15.70
N HIS A 240 5.34 1.26 15.95
CA HIS A 240 5.40 0.16 14.99
C HIS A 240 5.19 -1.20 15.64
N PHE A 241 4.65 -2.15 14.88
CA PHE A 241 4.33 -3.50 15.36
C PHE A 241 5.57 -4.30 15.81
N PHE A 242 6.75 -4.10 15.22
CA PHE A 242 7.96 -4.79 15.69
C PHE A 242 8.36 -4.35 17.10
N ILE A 243 8.13 -3.08 17.47
CA ILE A 243 8.35 -2.59 18.84
C ILE A 243 7.30 -3.18 19.78
N THR A 244 6.04 -3.21 19.34
CA THR A 244 4.94 -3.85 20.07
C THR A 244 5.22 -5.33 20.36
N LEU A 245 5.65 -6.09 19.36
CA LEU A 245 5.99 -7.51 19.51
C LEU A 245 7.17 -7.72 20.47
N GLN A 246 8.19 -6.86 20.41
CA GLN A 246 9.30 -6.89 21.37
C GLN A 246 8.81 -6.60 22.80
N ALA A 247 7.93 -5.62 23.00
CA ALA A 247 7.36 -5.31 24.30
C ALA A 247 6.49 -6.46 24.86
N VAL A 248 5.73 -7.15 23.99
CA VAL A 248 4.98 -8.35 24.39
C VAL A 248 5.95 -9.45 24.82
N LYS A 249 7.00 -9.72 24.03
CA LYS A 249 8.06 -10.69 24.37
C LYS A 249 8.66 -10.37 25.73
N ASP A 250 8.91 -9.10 26.03
CA ASP A 250 9.40 -8.60 27.32
C ASP A 250 8.35 -8.53 28.45
N ALA A 251 7.21 -9.20 28.26
CA ALA A 251 6.10 -9.32 29.21
C ALA A 251 5.55 -7.96 29.70
N LYS A 252 5.51 -6.94 28.82
CA LYS A 252 5.00 -5.60 29.16
C LYS A 252 3.48 -5.45 29.06
N GLY A 253 2.82 -6.43 28.45
CA GLY A 253 1.38 -6.40 28.21
C GLY A 253 0.96 -7.37 27.11
N VAL A 254 -0.29 -7.24 26.70
CA VAL A 254 -0.89 -7.96 25.58
C VAL A 254 -1.09 -7.00 24.41
N ALA A 255 -0.85 -7.45 23.18
CA ALA A 255 -1.05 -6.64 21.98
C ALA A 255 -1.98 -7.31 20.99
N LEU A 256 -2.68 -6.51 20.19
CA LEU A 256 -3.30 -6.97 18.94
C LEU A 256 -2.33 -6.72 17.79
N VAL A 257 -2.05 -7.75 17.01
CA VAL A 257 -1.19 -7.65 15.82
C VAL A 257 -1.83 -8.39 14.63
N PRO A 258 -1.55 -7.97 13.39
CA PRO A 258 -1.90 -8.76 12.22
C PRO A 258 -1.17 -10.10 12.24
N ARG A 259 -1.90 -11.21 12.11
CA ARG A 259 -1.33 -12.57 12.13
C ARG A 259 -0.19 -12.74 11.13
N ALA A 260 -0.34 -12.18 9.93
CA ALA A 260 0.69 -12.20 8.88
C ALA A 260 2.06 -11.63 9.32
N LEU A 261 2.09 -10.70 10.27
CA LEU A 261 3.33 -10.13 10.82
C LEU A 261 3.92 -11.00 11.93
N LEU A 262 3.08 -11.81 12.60
CA LEU A 262 3.46 -12.63 13.72
C LEU A 262 4.16 -13.92 13.29
N GLU A 263 3.64 -14.62 12.26
CA GLU A 263 4.12 -15.97 11.90
C GLU A 263 5.61 -16.03 11.53
N ASN A 264 6.19 -14.91 11.11
CA ASN A 264 7.61 -14.82 10.74
C ASN A 264 8.41 -13.87 11.67
N PHE A 265 7.86 -13.53 12.83
CA PHE A 265 8.56 -12.72 13.83
C PHE A 265 9.67 -13.54 14.52
N GLU A 266 10.86 -12.96 14.66
CA GLU A 266 11.97 -13.57 15.40
C GLU A 266 11.64 -13.61 16.91
N GLY A 267 11.36 -14.80 17.43
CA GLY A 267 10.80 -15.01 18.78
C GLY A 267 9.31 -15.35 18.80
N ARG A 268 8.72 -15.71 17.66
CA ARG A 268 7.33 -16.23 17.55
C ARG A 268 7.06 -17.39 18.52
N ASP A 269 8.03 -18.27 18.74
CA ASP A 269 8.00 -19.42 19.63
C ASP A 269 7.97 -19.04 21.12
N GLU A 270 8.38 -17.81 21.46
CA GLU A 270 8.31 -17.26 22.82
C GLU A 270 6.95 -16.57 23.11
N LEU A 271 6.03 -16.60 22.14
CA LEU A 271 4.76 -15.88 22.18
C LEU A 271 3.57 -16.84 22.04
N VAL A 272 2.50 -16.53 22.74
CA VAL A 272 1.24 -17.26 22.71
C VAL A 272 0.19 -16.40 22.04
N VAL A 273 -0.59 -17.04 21.16
CA VAL A 273 -1.84 -16.50 20.61
C VAL A 273 -2.98 -17.20 21.33
N PRO A 274 -3.69 -16.54 22.26
CA PRO A 274 -4.85 -17.12 22.92
C PRO A 274 -5.93 -17.48 21.88
N ALA A 275 -6.55 -18.66 22.04
CA ALA A 275 -7.58 -19.16 21.14
C ALA A 275 -8.93 -18.46 21.39
N LEU A 276 -9.01 -17.18 21.04
CA LEU A 276 -10.16 -16.30 21.31
C LEU A 276 -11.00 -15.98 20.07
N GLY A 277 -10.77 -16.70 18.97
CA GLY A 277 -11.34 -16.39 17.67
C GLY A 277 -10.54 -15.34 16.90
N GLU A 278 -10.72 -15.34 15.59
CA GLU A 278 -10.05 -14.43 14.67
C GLU A 278 -11.01 -13.31 14.27
N VAL A 279 -10.52 -12.07 14.24
CA VAL A 279 -11.32 -10.92 13.81
C VAL A 279 -10.67 -10.32 12.57
N PRO A 280 -11.23 -10.57 11.37
CA PRO A 280 -10.79 -9.95 10.13
C PRO A 280 -11.04 -8.44 10.17
N SER A 281 -10.04 -7.66 9.77
CA SER A 281 -10.19 -6.21 9.66
C SER A 281 -10.96 -5.81 8.39
N ALA A 282 -11.45 -4.58 8.37
CA ALA A 282 -12.09 -3.97 7.21
C ALA A 282 -11.03 -3.56 6.16
N GLY A 283 -10.37 -4.54 5.54
CA GLY A 283 -9.32 -4.37 4.54
C GLY A 283 -8.41 -5.60 4.43
N ALA A 284 -7.46 -5.56 3.50
CA ALA A 284 -6.48 -6.63 3.31
C ALA A 284 -5.12 -6.05 2.89
N TYR A 285 -4.09 -6.91 2.84
CA TYR A 285 -2.81 -6.56 2.26
C TYR A 285 -2.87 -6.72 0.74
N HIS A 286 -2.38 -5.69 0.05
CA HIS A 286 -2.39 -5.59 -1.40
C HIS A 286 -1.01 -5.19 -1.92
N LEU A 287 -0.69 -5.69 -3.10
CA LEU A 287 0.39 -5.20 -3.93
C LEU A 287 -0.20 -4.18 -4.91
N LEU A 288 0.40 -3.00 -4.98
CA LEU A 288 -0.03 -1.89 -5.83
C LEU A 288 1.10 -1.54 -6.80
N MET A 289 0.74 -1.26 -8.04
CA MET A 289 1.69 -0.77 -9.06
C MET A 289 0.95 0.13 -10.04
N ARG A 290 1.69 0.97 -10.78
CA ARG A 290 1.08 1.73 -11.88
C ARG A 290 0.69 0.78 -13.01
N GLU A 291 -0.44 1.04 -13.64
CA GLU A 291 -0.85 0.36 -14.86
C GLU A 291 0.26 0.45 -15.93
N GLY A 292 0.53 -0.66 -16.61
CA GLY A 292 1.67 -0.81 -17.53
C GLY A 292 3.01 -1.16 -16.86
N ALA A 293 3.15 -1.08 -15.53
CA ALA A 293 4.42 -1.43 -14.87
C ALA A 293 4.76 -2.92 -15.02
N GLN A 294 3.75 -3.77 -15.21
CA GLN A 294 3.89 -5.20 -15.51
C GLN A 294 4.59 -5.51 -16.82
N GLU A 295 4.69 -4.53 -17.73
CA GLU A 295 5.44 -4.72 -18.97
C GLU A 295 6.96 -4.62 -18.77
N ASP A 296 7.42 -4.14 -17.61
CA ASP A 296 8.82 -4.27 -17.20
C ASP A 296 9.03 -5.67 -16.63
N GLU A 297 9.94 -6.41 -17.25
CA GLU A 297 10.22 -7.81 -16.89
C GLU A 297 10.69 -7.94 -15.44
N ALA A 298 11.51 -7.02 -14.92
CA ALA A 298 11.99 -7.10 -13.55
C ALA A 298 10.87 -6.83 -12.53
N VAL A 299 10.01 -5.85 -12.81
CA VAL A 299 8.82 -5.58 -12.00
C VAL A 299 7.90 -6.80 -12.00
N ARG A 300 7.63 -7.38 -13.17
CA ARG A 300 6.78 -8.57 -13.29
C ARG A 300 7.34 -9.75 -12.51
N LEU A 301 8.63 -10.06 -12.65
CA LEU A 301 9.28 -11.15 -11.93
C LEU A 301 9.20 -10.98 -10.41
N LEU A 302 9.45 -9.76 -9.91
CA LEU A 302 9.32 -9.45 -8.48
C LEU A 302 7.88 -9.61 -7.99
N CYS A 303 6.90 -9.06 -8.73
CA CYS A 303 5.48 -9.16 -8.39
C CYS A 303 4.99 -10.62 -8.39
N ASP A 304 5.32 -11.39 -9.43
CA ASP A 304 4.96 -12.81 -9.53
C ASP A 304 5.53 -13.60 -8.35
N TRP A 305 6.77 -13.30 -7.95
CA TRP A 305 7.39 -13.90 -6.77
C TRP A 305 6.67 -13.50 -5.47
N LEU A 306 6.41 -12.22 -5.25
CA LEU A 306 5.69 -11.71 -4.07
C LEU A 306 4.32 -12.37 -3.90
N VAL A 307 3.57 -12.55 -5.00
CA VAL A 307 2.26 -13.20 -4.99
C VAL A 307 2.37 -14.69 -4.63
N ARG A 308 3.42 -15.39 -5.10
CA ARG A 308 3.68 -16.78 -4.70
C ARG A 308 4.01 -16.90 -3.21
N GLU A 309 4.88 -16.03 -2.69
CA GLU A 309 5.20 -16.01 -1.25
C GLU A 309 3.98 -15.67 -0.39
N ALA A 310 3.14 -14.73 -0.85
CA ALA A 310 1.88 -14.41 -0.18
C ALA A 310 0.93 -15.60 -0.15
N SER A 311 0.88 -16.37 -1.24
CA SER A 311 0.08 -17.59 -1.32
C SER A 311 0.55 -18.67 -0.34
N ARG A 312 1.87 -18.81 -0.12
CA ARG A 312 2.41 -19.71 0.89
C ARG A 312 1.99 -19.31 2.29
N LEU A 313 2.13 -18.02 2.63
CA LEU A 313 1.69 -17.52 3.94
C LEU A 313 0.20 -17.76 4.19
N ARG A 314 -0.67 -17.55 3.18
CA ARG A 314 -2.11 -17.83 3.33
C ARG A 314 -2.34 -19.29 3.72
N ASN A 315 -1.67 -20.22 3.03
CA ASN A 315 -1.79 -21.65 3.33
C ASN A 315 -1.27 -22.00 4.73
N GLU A 316 -0.17 -21.38 5.17
CA GLU A 316 0.38 -21.57 6.52
C GLU A 316 -0.58 -21.08 7.61
N ILE A 317 -1.17 -19.90 7.41
CA ILE A 317 -2.18 -19.33 8.33
C ILE A 317 -3.41 -20.24 8.39
N ASP A 318 -3.93 -20.67 7.24
CA ASP A 318 -5.12 -21.53 7.17
C ASP A 318 -4.88 -22.87 7.89
N GLN A 319 -3.69 -23.47 7.72
CA GLN A 319 -3.32 -24.71 8.42
C GLN A 319 -3.20 -24.51 9.93
N ALA A 320 -2.58 -23.42 10.37
CA ALA A 320 -2.44 -23.11 11.80
C ALA A 320 -3.80 -22.91 12.48
N THR A 321 -4.75 -22.27 11.79
CA THR A 321 -6.13 -22.08 12.28
C THR A 321 -6.87 -23.41 12.43
N VAL A 322 -6.69 -24.35 11.48
CA VAL A 322 -7.30 -25.70 11.56
C VAL A 322 -6.72 -26.52 12.72
N VAL A 323 -5.41 -26.47 12.94
CA VAL A 323 -4.76 -27.21 14.04
C VAL A 323 -5.18 -26.66 15.41
N ALA A 324 -5.29 -25.34 15.56
CA ALA A 324 -5.76 -24.71 16.80
C ALA A 324 -7.23 -25.08 17.13
N ALA A 325 -8.07 -25.30 16.12
CA ALA A 325 -9.46 -25.74 16.30
C ALA A 325 -9.61 -27.24 16.63
N ALA A 326 -8.56 -28.04 16.43
CA ALA A 326 -8.59 -29.49 16.56
C ALA A 326 -8.05 -30.02 17.91
N VAL A 327 -7.56 -29.16 18.80
CA VAL A 327 -7.16 -29.54 20.16
C VAL A 327 -8.39 -29.47 21.08
N PRO A 328 -8.93 -30.61 21.56
CA PRO A 328 -10.03 -30.58 22.52
C PRO A 328 -9.53 -30.11 23.89
N ALA A 329 -10.38 -29.37 24.59
CA ALA A 329 -10.16 -28.83 25.94
C ALA A 329 -9.87 -29.90 27.00
#